data_AF-A0A2R6IRU6-F1
#
_entry.id   AF-A0A2R6IRU6-F1
#
_cell.length_a   1.000
_cell.length_b   1.000
_cell.length_c   1.000
_cell.angle_alpha   90.00
_cell.angle_beta   90.00
_cell.angle_gamma   90.00
#
_symmetry.space_group_name_H-M   'P 1'
#
loop_
_entity.id
_entity.type
_entity.pdbx_description
1 polymer ?
#
loop_
_entity_poly.entity_id
_entity_poly.type
_entity_poly.pdbx_seq_one_letter_code
_entity_poly.pdbx_strand_id
1 'polypeptide(L)'
;MVSTLTWVLAGLALYTVGVMALRARGMLPESVRVSGPIVTLHTGRGRDFLDGLAAPRRFWRAWGNFGVGAAIVIMVGAGLAVFASALAAVQEPERSTIRNPQNVLVIPGVNDFLPLAAAPEIVFGLVLGLVVHEGGHGLLCRVEDIEIDSMGLAFLAFIPVGAFVQPDEESRNGASRGSQTRMFAAGVTNNFFVTFLAFLLLFGPVSGSIAAAAGVPVGSSVDGGPADRAGVEYGDVVTHVEGEPVVNFSDFDAALDRTDGRSVELRLQDGTETTLNRSVMLTRVVPDLMSNVSVSRDRATVVRRVNGTAVHTERDFARAMSDRRTAALETNRGSATLPVGAYGNVEPDGPMADEGVPTGEGGVVVMSVDGERTPNETAYQRALDGVEPGETVTIVAHTPAGRETLDVTAVDDDGAASLGLQTRQGFSGITVVDVGINIYPANSFLASLGGDSGPFGGLFSGEFLRNAFVVLLLPFFGAVAPGEAYNFAGFIDPVTNFYVVSGPLGFLGGGVFLLANLLFWTAWINLNLGLFNCVPMFPLDGGHILRASVESFVSRLPTDSGRRLTSALTASVSVVMLLGLALMVFAPQIF
;
A
#
# COMPACT_ATOMS: atom_id res chain seq x y z
N MET A 1 -16.07 2.86 31.61
CA MET A 1 -16.65 3.22 30.31
C MET A 1 -17.01 1.94 29.60
N VAL A 2 -18.23 1.80 29.08
CA VAL A 2 -18.63 0.62 28.29
C VAL A 2 -17.91 0.68 26.95
N SER A 3 -17.29 -0.42 26.51
CA SER A 3 -16.52 -0.40 25.25
C SER A 3 -17.45 -0.24 24.03
N THR A 4 -16.94 0.34 22.96
CA THR A 4 -17.67 0.48 21.68
C THR A 4 -18.17 -0.87 21.17
N LEU A 5 -17.38 -1.93 21.34
CA LEU A 5 -17.77 -3.29 21.00
C LEU A 5 -19.02 -3.74 21.76
N THR A 6 -19.12 -3.45 23.06
CA THR A 6 -20.32 -3.78 23.84
C THR A 6 -21.55 -3.05 23.32
N TRP A 7 -21.43 -1.80 22.90
CA TRP A 7 -22.53 -1.05 22.27
C TRP A 7 -22.94 -1.63 20.91
N VAL A 8 -21.98 -2.02 20.08
CA VAL A 8 -22.25 -2.68 18.78
C VAL A 8 -22.98 -4.01 19.00
N LEU A 9 -22.50 -4.84 19.93
CA LEU A 9 -23.13 -6.14 20.24
C LEU A 9 -24.53 -5.96 20.84
N ALA A 10 -24.71 -4.99 21.74
CA ALA A 10 -26.03 -4.67 22.29
C ALA A 10 -27.00 -4.17 21.21
N GLY A 11 -26.52 -3.31 20.30
CA GLY A 11 -27.28 -2.85 19.14
C GLY A 11 -27.68 -3.99 18.20
N LEU A 12 -26.75 -4.89 17.89
CA LEU A 12 -27.01 -6.07 17.07
C LEU A 12 -28.03 -7.00 17.73
N ALA A 13 -27.92 -7.22 19.04
CA ALA A 13 -28.88 -8.01 19.80
C ALA A 13 -30.28 -7.38 19.79
N LEU A 14 -30.37 -6.06 20.02
CA LEU A 14 -31.64 -5.32 20.00
C LEU A 14 -32.28 -5.31 18.61
N TYR A 15 -31.50 -5.08 17.57
CA TYR A 15 -31.92 -5.23 16.18
C TYR A 15 -32.47 -6.63 15.92
N THR A 16 -31.73 -7.66 16.31
CA THR A 16 -32.09 -9.07 16.11
C THR A 16 -33.40 -9.42 16.79
N VAL A 17 -33.59 -9.00 18.05
CA VAL A 17 -34.85 -9.15 18.79
C VAL A 17 -35.99 -8.42 18.07
N GLY A 18 -35.76 -7.18 17.63
CA GLY A 18 -36.75 -6.38 16.92
C GLY A 18 -37.23 -7.02 15.63
N VAL A 19 -36.31 -7.45 14.76
CA VAL A 19 -36.64 -8.06 13.47
C VAL A 19 -37.28 -9.45 13.66
N MET A 20 -36.81 -10.24 14.63
CA MET A 20 -37.47 -11.52 14.95
C MET A 20 -38.89 -11.32 15.51
N ALA A 21 -39.12 -10.27 16.31
CA ALA A 21 -40.46 -9.93 16.78
C ALA A 21 -41.39 -9.50 15.64
N LEU A 22 -40.89 -8.74 14.66
CA LEU A 22 -41.64 -8.40 13.45
C LEU A 22 -42.00 -9.63 12.61
N ARG A 23 -41.05 -10.57 12.46
CA ARG A 23 -41.29 -11.86 11.81
C ARG A 23 -42.37 -12.67 12.53
N ALA A 24 -42.27 -12.77 13.85
CA ALA A 24 -43.23 -13.50 14.68
C ALA A 24 -44.64 -12.91 14.61
N ARG A 25 -44.77 -11.60 14.37
CA ARG A 25 -46.04 -10.90 14.17
C ARG A 25 -46.56 -10.93 12.73
N GLY A 26 -45.85 -11.57 11.80
CA GLY A 26 -46.23 -11.60 10.37
C GLY A 26 -46.19 -10.23 9.69
N MET A 27 -45.43 -9.28 10.24
CA MET A 27 -45.34 -7.91 9.71
C MET A 27 -44.28 -7.75 8.61
N LEU A 28 -43.51 -8.81 8.33
CA LEU A 28 -42.49 -8.80 7.28
C LEU A 28 -43.07 -9.27 5.94
N PRO A 29 -42.71 -8.62 4.82
CA PRO A 29 -43.09 -9.09 3.48
C PRO A 29 -42.54 -10.50 3.20
N GLU A 30 -43.20 -11.26 2.33
CA GLU A 30 -42.75 -12.62 1.93
C GLU A 30 -41.35 -12.63 1.30
N SER A 31 -40.92 -11.51 0.74
CA SER A 31 -39.57 -11.33 0.18
C SER A 31 -38.49 -11.23 1.26
N VAL A 32 -38.82 -11.06 2.54
CA VAL A 32 -37.86 -10.88 3.63
C VAL A 32 -37.85 -12.12 4.52
N ARG A 33 -36.73 -12.84 4.55
CA ARG A 33 -36.52 -13.95 5.50
C ARG A 33 -35.49 -13.52 6.54
N VAL A 34 -35.69 -13.97 7.78
CA VAL A 34 -34.86 -13.56 8.92
C VAL A 34 -34.44 -14.80 9.69
N SER A 35 -33.14 -14.95 9.91
CA SER A 35 -32.54 -16.02 10.71
C SER A 35 -31.52 -15.42 11.67
N GLY A 36 -31.95 -15.19 12.93
CA GLY A 36 -31.13 -14.48 13.91
C GLY A 36 -30.79 -13.06 13.43
N PRO A 37 -29.51 -12.65 13.40
CA PRO A 37 -29.09 -11.33 12.94
C PRO A 37 -29.06 -11.18 11.42
N ILE A 38 -29.24 -12.28 10.68
CA ILE A 38 -29.16 -12.31 9.21
C ILE A 38 -30.53 -12.08 8.61
N VAL A 39 -30.62 -11.16 7.65
CA VAL A 39 -31.80 -10.87 6.85
C VAL A 39 -31.48 -11.15 5.39
N THR A 40 -32.31 -11.95 4.72
CA THR A 40 -32.22 -12.18 3.28
C THR A 40 -33.40 -11.56 2.55
N LEU A 41 -33.09 -10.80 1.50
CA LEU A 41 -34.05 -10.20 0.58
C LEU A 41 -34.11 -11.04 -0.68
N HIS A 42 -35.22 -11.74 -0.90
CA HIS A 42 -35.46 -12.54 -2.09
C HIS A 42 -36.22 -11.73 -3.15
N THR A 43 -35.82 -11.87 -4.42
CA THR A 43 -36.50 -11.23 -5.55
C THR A 43 -36.69 -12.20 -6.71
N GLY A 44 -37.90 -12.23 -7.28
CA GLY A 44 -38.19 -12.95 -8.52
C GLY A 44 -37.90 -12.14 -9.79
N ARG A 45 -37.88 -10.80 -9.68
CA ARG A 45 -37.75 -9.87 -10.83
C ARG A 45 -36.40 -9.94 -11.52
N GLY A 46 -35.37 -10.42 -10.82
CA GLY A 46 -34.04 -10.61 -11.42
C GLY A 46 -34.04 -11.68 -12.51
N ARG A 47 -34.99 -12.62 -12.50
CA ARG A 47 -35.09 -13.68 -13.52
C ARG A 47 -35.40 -13.14 -14.90
N ASP A 48 -36.44 -12.31 -15.03
CA ASP A 48 -36.86 -11.73 -16.31
C ASP A 48 -35.75 -10.86 -16.93
N PHE A 49 -35.03 -10.13 -16.08
CA PHE A 49 -33.86 -9.35 -16.50
C PHE A 49 -32.74 -10.25 -17.04
N LEU A 50 -32.44 -11.35 -16.32
CA LEU A 50 -31.43 -12.32 -16.76
C LEU A 50 -31.84 -13.05 -18.05
N ASP A 51 -33.14 -13.31 -18.28
CA ASP A 51 -33.63 -13.92 -19.51
C ASP A 51 -33.35 -13.03 -20.73
N GLY A 52 -33.57 -11.72 -20.59
CA GLY A 52 -33.22 -10.74 -21.62
C GLY A 52 -31.70 -10.67 -21.85
N LEU A 53 -30.92 -10.62 -20.76
CA LEU A 53 -29.46 -10.54 -20.85
C LEU A 53 -28.82 -11.82 -21.41
N ALA A 54 -29.43 -12.99 -21.17
CA ALA A 54 -28.99 -14.30 -21.64
C ALA A 54 -29.28 -14.57 -23.12
N ALA A 55 -30.08 -13.73 -23.79
CA ALA A 55 -30.47 -13.89 -25.18
C ALA A 55 -29.32 -14.20 -26.16
N PRO A 56 -28.14 -13.55 -26.13
CA PRO A 56 -27.01 -13.90 -26.98
C PRO A 56 -26.25 -15.12 -26.43
N ARG A 57 -26.94 -16.28 -26.35
CA ARG A 57 -26.41 -17.52 -25.74
C ARG A 57 -25.06 -17.96 -26.29
N ARG A 58 -24.79 -17.76 -27.59
CA ARG A 58 -23.49 -18.12 -28.21
C ARG A 58 -22.34 -17.30 -27.64
N PHE A 59 -22.55 -16.00 -27.42
CA PHE A 59 -21.56 -15.12 -26.83
C PHE A 59 -21.26 -15.55 -25.39
N TRP A 60 -22.30 -15.75 -24.57
CA TRP A 60 -22.12 -16.15 -23.17
C TRP A 60 -21.49 -17.53 -23.01
N ARG A 61 -21.76 -18.48 -23.91
CA ARG A 61 -21.05 -19.77 -23.92
C ARG A 61 -19.58 -19.62 -24.24
N ALA A 62 -19.23 -18.76 -25.20
CA ALA A 62 -17.84 -18.46 -25.52
C ALA A 62 -17.14 -17.78 -24.33
N TRP A 63 -17.79 -16.79 -23.72
CA TRP A 63 -17.35 -16.12 -22.50
C TRP A 63 -17.13 -17.10 -21.35
N GLY A 64 -18.09 -17.99 -21.10
CA GLY A 64 -17.97 -19.03 -20.08
C GLY A 64 -16.82 -19.99 -20.36
N ASN A 65 -16.60 -20.41 -21.60
CA ASN A 65 -15.47 -21.28 -21.94
C ASN A 65 -14.12 -20.58 -21.73
N PHE A 66 -14.01 -19.30 -22.11
CA PHE A 66 -12.83 -18.47 -21.79
C PHE A 66 -12.62 -18.39 -20.27
N GLY A 67 -13.69 -18.10 -19.54
CA GLY A 67 -13.72 -18.03 -18.08
C GLY A 67 -13.24 -19.31 -17.40
N VAL A 68 -13.70 -20.48 -17.86
CA VAL A 68 -13.23 -21.78 -17.33
C VAL A 68 -11.73 -21.94 -17.51
N GLY A 69 -11.18 -21.61 -18.69
CA GLY A 69 -9.74 -21.67 -18.95
C GLY A 69 -8.95 -20.75 -18.02
N ALA A 70 -9.38 -19.48 -17.91
CA ALA A 70 -8.75 -18.50 -17.04
C ALA A 70 -8.83 -18.92 -15.56
N ALA A 71 -9.99 -19.37 -15.09
CA ALA A 71 -10.21 -19.80 -13.72
C ALA A 71 -9.32 -20.99 -13.34
N ILE A 72 -9.08 -21.95 -14.24
CA ILE A 72 -8.16 -23.07 -13.98
C ILE A 72 -6.72 -22.58 -13.79
N VAL A 73 -6.24 -21.68 -14.64
CA VAL A 73 -4.88 -21.11 -14.52
C VAL A 73 -4.73 -20.35 -13.22
N ILE A 74 -5.70 -19.48 -12.90
CA ILE A 74 -5.69 -18.67 -11.68
C ILE A 74 -5.81 -19.55 -10.44
N MET A 75 -6.65 -20.59 -10.46
CA MET A 75 -6.81 -21.55 -9.38
C MET A 75 -5.50 -22.29 -9.06
N VAL A 76 -4.76 -22.73 -10.08
CA VAL A 76 -3.44 -23.36 -9.88
C VAL A 76 -2.46 -22.35 -9.28
N GLY A 77 -2.40 -21.14 -9.83
CA GLY A 77 -1.56 -20.06 -9.29
C GLY A 77 -1.89 -19.70 -7.85
N ALA A 78 -3.17 -19.57 -7.51
CA ALA A 78 -3.65 -19.27 -6.17
C ALA A 78 -3.29 -20.39 -5.19
N GLY A 79 -3.45 -21.66 -5.60
CA GLY A 79 -3.05 -22.80 -4.77
C GLY A 79 -1.54 -22.82 -4.48
N LEU A 80 -0.71 -22.53 -5.48
CA LEU A 80 0.74 -22.41 -5.31
C LEU A 80 1.12 -21.22 -4.42
N ALA A 81 0.47 -20.07 -4.60
CA ALA A 81 0.70 -18.88 -3.80
C ALA A 81 0.34 -19.08 -2.32
N VAL A 82 -0.79 -19.73 -2.03
CA VAL A 82 -1.18 -20.10 -0.66
C VAL A 82 -0.15 -21.01 -0.03
N PHE A 83 0.32 -22.04 -0.77
CA PHE A 83 1.33 -22.96 -0.27
C PHE A 83 2.68 -22.28 -0.01
N ALA A 84 3.15 -21.45 -0.95
CA ALA A 84 4.39 -20.69 -0.80
C ALA A 84 4.32 -19.71 0.37
N SER A 85 3.19 -19.01 0.53
CA SER A 85 2.97 -18.08 1.64
C SER A 85 2.92 -18.79 2.99
N ALA A 86 2.28 -19.96 3.06
CA ALA A 86 2.26 -20.77 4.27
C ALA A 86 3.66 -21.26 4.67
N LEU A 87 4.48 -21.65 3.69
CA LEU A 87 5.86 -22.07 3.94
C LEU A 87 6.72 -20.89 4.42
N ALA A 88 6.60 -19.73 3.77
CA ALA A 88 7.30 -18.50 4.17
C ALA A 88 6.92 -18.07 5.59
N ALA A 89 5.62 -18.14 5.94
CA ALA A 89 5.14 -17.79 7.27
C ALA A 89 5.71 -18.68 8.40
N VAL A 90 6.10 -19.91 8.09
CA VAL A 90 6.74 -20.85 9.04
C VAL A 90 8.27 -20.68 9.07
N GLN A 91 8.90 -20.46 7.92
CA GLN A 91 10.37 -20.36 7.82
C GLN A 91 10.91 -19.00 8.25
N GLU A 92 10.17 -17.93 7.96
CA GLU A 92 10.58 -16.55 8.19
C GLU A 92 9.44 -15.75 8.86
N PRO A 93 8.99 -16.14 10.07
CA PRO A 93 7.85 -15.51 10.73
C PRO A 93 8.05 -14.01 10.94
N GLU A 94 9.30 -13.58 11.16
CA GLU A 94 9.67 -12.16 11.31
C GLU A 94 9.44 -11.32 10.05
N ARG A 95 9.48 -11.93 8.86
CA ARG A 95 9.23 -11.26 7.57
C ARG A 95 7.75 -11.18 7.20
N SER A 96 6.86 -11.81 7.97
CA SER A 96 5.43 -11.68 7.73
C SER A 96 4.95 -10.25 8.01
N THR A 97 4.25 -9.68 7.03
CA THR A 97 3.63 -8.35 7.13
C THR A 97 2.39 -8.36 8.02
N ILE A 98 1.75 -9.52 8.19
CA ILE A 98 0.58 -9.73 9.04
C ILE A 98 1.02 -10.20 10.43
N ARG A 99 1.52 -9.28 11.25
CA ARG A 99 1.87 -9.58 12.65
C ARG A 99 0.65 -9.54 13.59
N ASN A 100 -0.38 -8.78 13.20
CA ASN A 100 -1.60 -8.63 13.98
C ASN A 100 -2.80 -9.20 13.20
N PRO A 101 -3.54 -10.17 13.77
CA PRO A 101 -4.73 -10.76 13.17
C PRO A 101 -5.81 -9.72 12.83
N GLN A 102 -5.84 -8.59 13.56
CA GLN A 102 -6.75 -7.49 13.27
C GLN A 102 -6.54 -6.89 11.87
N ASN A 103 -5.33 -7.05 11.30
CA ASN A 103 -4.93 -6.52 10.00
C ASN A 103 -5.06 -7.57 8.86
N VAL A 104 -5.62 -8.76 9.14
CA VAL A 104 -5.92 -9.80 8.13
C VAL A 104 -7.15 -9.43 7.31
N LEU A 105 -8.20 -8.94 7.99
CA LEU A 105 -9.46 -8.57 7.36
C LEU A 105 -9.51 -7.06 7.16
N VAL A 106 -9.82 -6.66 5.93
CA VAL A 106 -10.01 -5.26 5.54
C VAL A 106 -11.33 -4.76 6.12
N ILE A 107 -11.25 -4.13 7.29
CA ILE A 107 -12.36 -3.54 8.03
C ILE A 107 -11.99 -2.08 8.33
N PRO A 108 -12.57 -1.11 7.59
CA PRO A 108 -12.33 0.31 7.80
C PRO A 108 -12.59 0.75 9.25
N GLY A 109 -11.66 1.52 9.83
CA GLY A 109 -11.73 2.00 11.21
C GLY A 109 -11.39 0.96 12.29
N VAL A 110 -11.17 -0.31 11.92
CA VAL A 110 -10.61 -1.35 12.81
C VAL A 110 -9.15 -1.62 12.47
N ASN A 111 -8.78 -1.58 11.19
CA ASN A 111 -7.39 -1.68 10.78
C ASN A 111 -6.62 -0.39 11.08
N ASP A 112 -5.31 -0.54 11.35
CA ASP A 112 -4.42 0.59 11.62
C ASP A 112 -4.18 1.48 10.39
N PHE A 113 -4.45 0.96 9.18
CA PHE A 113 -4.11 1.58 7.90
C PHE A 113 -5.32 2.01 7.05
N LEU A 114 -6.56 1.65 7.44
CA LEU A 114 -7.77 1.99 6.69
C LEU A 114 -8.70 2.94 7.44
N PRO A 115 -8.82 4.20 6.98
CA PRO A 115 -9.71 5.17 7.60
C PRO A 115 -11.18 4.81 7.37
N LEU A 116 -12.02 5.11 8.37
CA LEU A 116 -13.47 4.87 8.31
C LEU A 116 -14.15 5.62 7.16
N ALA A 117 -13.56 6.75 6.72
CA ALA A 117 -14.06 7.55 5.60
C ALA A 117 -14.16 6.78 4.28
N ALA A 118 -13.34 5.73 4.07
CA ALA A 118 -13.40 4.90 2.86
C ALA A 118 -14.48 3.81 2.91
N ALA A 119 -15.18 3.63 4.04
CA ALA A 119 -16.15 2.56 4.22
C ALA A 119 -17.32 2.59 3.22
N PRO A 120 -17.93 3.75 2.86
CA PRO A 120 -19.04 3.77 1.91
C PRO A 120 -18.69 3.19 0.54
N GLU A 121 -17.54 3.55 -0.01
CA GLU A 121 -17.06 3.09 -1.32
C GLU A 121 -16.61 1.63 -1.29
N ILE A 122 -16.03 1.17 -0.18
CA ILE A 122 -15.74 -0.25 0.04
C ILE A 122 -17.03 -1.07 0.06
N VAL A 123 -18.05 -0.63 0.80
CA VAL A 123 -19.36 -1.30 0.86
C VAL A 123 -20.02 -1.30 -0.51
N PHE A 124 -19.93 -0.19 -1.27
CA PHE A 124 -20.40 -0.15 -2.64
C PHE A 124 -19.69 -1.18 -3.53
N GLY A 125 -18.36 -1.23 -3.49
CA GLY A 125 -17.54 -2.18 -4.23
C GLY A 125 -17.88 -3.64 -3.87
N LEU A 126 -18.14 -3.92 -2.59
CA LEU A 126 -18.59 -5.22 -2.09
C LEU A 126 -19.97 -5.60 -2.62
N VAL A 127 -20.96 -4.71 -2.51
CA VAL A 127 -22.31 -4.97 -3.04
C VAL A 127 -22.25 -5.22 -4.55
N LEU A 128 -21.55 -4.35 -5.28
CA LEU A 128 -21.41 -4.48 -6.72
C LEU A 128 -20.70 -5.80 -7.08
N GLY A 129 -19.61 -6.13 -6.39
CA GLY A 129 -18.87 -7.37 -6.61
C GLY A 129 -19.71 -8.62 -6.34
N LEU A 130 -20.47 -8.66 -5.25
CA LEU A 130 -21.37 -9.76 -4.92
C LEU A 130 -22.50 -9.91 -5.96
N VAL A 131 -23.12 -8.80 -6.37
CA VAL A 131 -24.18 -8.79 -7.39
C VAL A 131 -23.65 -9.26 -8.74
N VAL A 132 -22.46 -8.81 -9.14
CA VAL A 132 -21.80 -9.22 -10.39
C VAL A 132 -21.42 -10.70 -10.36
N HIS A 133 -20.90 -11.18 -9.23
CA HIS A 133 -20.52 -12.57 -9.01
C HIS A 133 -21.72 -13.51 -9.14
N GLU A 134 -22.72 -13.32 -8.28
CA GLU A 134 -23.92 -14.15 -8.24
C GLU A 134 -24.77 -13.98 -9.50
N GLY A 135 -24.85 -12.75 -10.01
CA GLY A 135 -25.47 -12.45 -11.31
C GLY A 135 -24.79 -13.21 -12.46
N GLY A 136 -23.49 -13.46 -12.38
CA GLY A 136 -22.76 -14.29 -13.32
C GLY A 136 -23.22 -15.75 -13.31
N HIS A 137 -23.34 -16.36 -12.12
CA HIS A 137 -23.92 -17.69 -11.99
C HIS A 137 -25.34 -17.73 -12.54
N GLY A 138 -26.19 -16.77 -12.16
CA GLY A 138 -27.58 -16.69 -12.62
C GLY A 138 -27.71 -16.51 -14.13
N LEU A 139 -26.85 -15.69 -14.74
CA LEU A 139 -26.81 -15.49 -16.18
C LEU A 139 -26.45 -16.78 -16.92
N LEU A 140 -25.43 -17.50 -16.45
CA LEU A 140 -25.03 -18.76 -17.09
C LEU A 140 -26.01 -19.90 -16.80
N CYS A 141 -26.72 -19.89 -15.66
CA CYS A 141 -27.87 -20.77 -15.46
C CYS A 141 -28.90 -20.58 -16.58
N ARG A 142 -29.30 -19.33 -16.91
CA ARG A 142 -30.23 -19.06 -18.02
C ARG A 142 -29.69 -19.51 -19.38
N VAL A 143 -28.41 -19.27 -19.66
CA VAL A 143 -27.78 -19.63 -20.95
C VAL A 143 -27.72 -21.15 -21.16
N GLU A 144 -27.55 -21.90 -20.07
CA GLU A 144 -27.44 -23.35 -20.03
C GLU A 144 -28.75 -24.09 -19.68
N ASP A 145 -29.87 -23.37 -19.61
CA ASP A 145 -31.19 -23.92 -19.29
C ASP A 145 -31.27 -24.60 -17.89
N ILE A 146 -30.58 -24.01 -16.91
CA ILE A 146 -30.65 -24.37 -15.48
C ILE A 146 -31.64 -23.43 -14.79
N GLU A 147 -32.63 -23.99 -14.11
CA GLU A 147 -33.65 -23.22 -13.39
C GLU A 147 -33.06 -22.60 -12.11
N ILE A 148 -33.67 -21.52 -11.61
CA ILE A 148 -33.20 -20.77 -10.43
C ILE A 148 -34.37 -20.69 -9.48
N ASP A 149 -34.25 -21.32 -8.32
CA ASP A 149 -35.29 -21.40 -7.28
C ASP A 149 -35.47 -20.09 -6.54
N SER A 150 -34.38 -19.36 -6.31
CA SER A 150 -34.42 -18.04 -5.70
C SER A 150 -33.12 -17.28 -5.93
N MET A 151 -33.18 -15.95 -5.82
CA MET A 151 -32.00 -15.09 -5.81
C MET A 151 -32.24 -13.90 -4.88
N GLY A 152 -31.16 -13.30 -4.38
CA GLY A 152 -31.29 -12.23 -3.40
C GLY A 152 -29.99 -11.69 -2.83
N LEU A 153 -30.16 -10.84 -1.81
CA LEU A 153 -29.07 -10.26 -1.01
C LEU A 153 -29.22 -10.70 0.45
N ALA A 154 -28.10 -10.99 1.10
CA ALA A 154 -27.99 -11.32 2.51
C ALA A 154 -27.31 -10.18 3.26
N PHE A 155 -27.88 -9.81 4.40
CA PHE A 155 -27.42 -8.72 5.25
C PHE A 155 -27.19 -9.21 6.67
N LEU A 156 -26.08 -8.79 7.28
CA LEU A 156 -25.88 -8.80 8.73
C LEU A 156 -26.34 -7.45 9.25
N ALA A 157 -27.50 -7.43 9.90
CA ALA A 157 -28.24 -6.20 10.17
C ALA A 157 -28.49 -5.39 8.88
N PHE A 158 -27.78 -4.27 8.71
CA PHE A 158 -27.84 -3.40 7.53
C PHE A 158 -26.60 -3.51 6.62
N ILE A 159 -25.60 -4.32 7.02
CA ILE A 159 -24.36 -4.51 6.24
C ILE A 159 -24.59 -5.66 5.25
N PRO A 160 -24.40 -5.45 3.95
CA PRO A 160 -24.48 -6.53 2.96
C PRO A 160 -23.32 -7.50 3.20
N VAL A 161 -23.64 -8.77 3.45
CA VAL A 161 -22.65 -9.83 3.70
C VAL A 161 -22.62 -10.89 2.61
N GLY A 162 -23.59 -10.88 1.71
CA GLY A 162 -23.61 -11.80 0.58
C GLY A 162 -24.69 -11.44 -0.44
N ALA A 163 -24.53 -11.96 -1.64
CA ALA A 163 -25.61 -12.17 -2.60
C ALA A 163 -25.78 -13.69 -2.76
N PHE A 164 -26.88 -14.14 -3.35
CA PHE A 164 -27.01 -15.54 -3.72
C PHE A 164 -27.87 -15.72 -4.97
N VAL A 165 -27.49 -16.69 -5.79
CA VAL A 165 -28.35 -17.32 -6.79
C VAL A 165 -28.41 -18.81 -6.50
N GLN A 166 -29.61 -19.32 -6.24
CA GLN A 166 -29.82 -20.73 -5.96
C GLN A 166 -30.32 -21.45 -7.21
N PRO A 167 -29.48 -22.22 -7.92
CA PRO A 167 -29.92 -23.07 -9.01
C PRO A 167 -30.78 -24.23 -8.46
N ASP A 168 -31.80 -24.60 -9.21
CA ASP A 168 -32.60 -25.80 -8.92
C ASP A 168 -31.73 -27.06 -9.06
N GLU A 169 -31.83 -27.97 -8.08
CA GLU A 169 -30.95 -29.13 -7.99
C GLU A 169 -31.21 -30.16 -9.09
N GLU A 170 -32.47 -30.38 -9.48
CA GLU A 170 -32.85 -31.37 -10.48
C GLU A 170 -32.35 -30.95 -11.88
N SER A 171 -32.65 -29.71 -12.28
CA SER A 171 -32.19 -29.14 -13.56
C SER A 171 -30.67 -29.03 -13.61
N ARG A 172 -30.00 -28.63 -12.52
CA ARG A 172 -28.54 -28.59 -12.46
C ARG A 172 -27.92 -29.98 -12.63
N ASN A 173 -28.45 -31.00 -11.95
CA ASN A 173 -27.95 -32.37 -12.06
C ASN A 173 -28.20 -32.98 -13.45
N GLY A 174 -29.27 -32.56 -14.13
CA GLY A 174 -29.55 -32.91 -15.52
C GLY A 174 -28.66 -32.21 -16.55
N ALA A 175 -28.08 -31.06 -16.20
CA ALA A 175 -27.24 -30.28 -17.10
C ALA A 175 -25.89 -30.96 -17.38
N SER A 176 -25.34 -30.71 -18.57
CA SER A 176 -24.03 -31.25 -18.96
C SER A 176 -22.92 -30.76 -18.04
N ARG A 177 -21.86 -31.57 -17.87
CA ARG A 177 -20.70 -31.19 -17.06
C ARG A 177 -20.10 -29.84 -17.50
N GLY A 178 -19.97 -29.62 -18.81
CA GLY A 178 -19.45 -28.35 -19.34
C GLY A 178 -20.35 -27.16 -19.03
N SER A 179 -21.68 -27.37 -19.01
CA SER A 179 -22.66 -26.36 -18.60
C SER A 179 -22.47 -25.97 -17.13
N GLN A 180 -22.35 -26.97 -16.25
CA GLN A 180 -22.10 -26.74 -14.83
C GLN A 180 -20.74 -26.04 -14.59
N THR A 181 -19.67 -26.47 -15.28
CA THR A 181 -18.35 -25.83 -15.14
C THR A 181 -18.35 -24.38 -15.60
N ARG A 182 -19.03 -24.05 -16.72
CA ARG A 182 -19.21 -22.66 -17.15
C ARG A 182 -20.01 -21.83 -16.14
N MET A 183 -21.05 -22.41 -15.56
CA MET A 183 -21.85 -21.75 -14.51
C MET A 183 -20.98 -21.42 -13.29
N PHE A 184 -20.19 -22.36 -12.76
CA PHE A 184 -19.29 -22.09 -11.63
C PHE A 184 -18.18 -21.10 -11.96
N ALA A 185 -17.63 -21.11 -13.18
CA ALA A 185 -16.61 -20.13 -13.56
C ALA A 185 -17.17 -18.73 -13.83
N ALA A 186 -18.49 -18.58 -14.01
CA ALA A 186 -19.10 -17.34 -14.48
C ALA A 186 -18.96 -16.18 -13.48
N GLY A 187 -19.17 -16.45 -12.18
CA GLY A 187 -19.06 -15.42 -11.14
C GLY A 187 -17.67 -14.81 -11.11
N VAL A 188 -16.66 -15.66 -10.94
CA VAL A 188 -15.24 -15.30 -11.01
C VAL A 188 -14.89 -14.51 -12.28
N THR A 189 -15.30 -15.01 -13.46
CA THR A 189 -14.96 -14.38 -14.74
C THR A 189 -15.54 -12.96 -14.84
N ASN A 190 -16.77 -12.77 -14.36
CA ASN A 190 -17.42 -11.46 -14.36
C ASN A 190 -16.76 -10.49 -13.37
N ASN A 191 -16.30 -10.95 -12.20
CA ASN A 191 -15.54 -10.11 -11.29
C ASN A 191 -14.22 -9.63 -11.91
N PHE A 192 -13.48 -10.50 -12.58
CA PHE A 192 -12.25 -10.09 -13.29
C PHE A 192 -12.55 -9.10 -14.41
N PHE A 193 -13.66 -9.26 -15.13
CA PHE A 193 -14.07 -8.32 -16.17
C PHE A 193 -14.44 -6.95 -15.62
N VAL A 194 -15.24 -6.89 -14.55
CA VAL A 194 -15.57 -5.63 -13.88
C VAL A 194 -14.32 -4.98 -13.29
N THR A 195 -13.40 -5.76 -12.74
CA THR A 195 -12.07 -5.29 -12.31
C THR A 195 -11.32 -4.63 -13.45
N PHE A 196 -11.22 -5.32 -14.60
CA PHE A 196 -10.54 -4.81 -15.79
C PHE A 196 -11.16 -3.49 -16.26
N LEU A 197 -12.49 -3.41 -16.36
CA LEU A 197 -13.18 -2.19 -16.76
C LEU A 197 -12.97 -1.05 -15.74
N ALA A 198 -13.03 -1.38 -14.45
CA ALA A 198 -12.84 -0.39 -13.39
C ALA A 198 -11.43 0.19 -13.41
N PHE A 199 -10.40 -0.64 -13.57
CA PHE A 199 -9.02 -0.16 -13.75
C PHE A 199 -8.82 0.60 -15.06
N LEU A 200 -9.42 0.17 -16.17
CA LEU A 200 -9.32 0.89 -17.44
C LEU A 200 -9.90 2.31 -17.33
N LEU A 201 -11.04 2.47 -16.67
CA LEU A 201 -11.66 3.76 -16.44
C LEU A 201 -10.88 4.60 -15.42
N LEU A 202 -10.39 3.97 -14.36
CA LEU A 202 -9.57 4.61 -13.33
C LEU A 202 -8.28 5.17 -13.95
N PHE A 203 -7.47 4.31 -14.57
CA PHE A 203 -6.16 4.66 -15.10
C PHE A 203 -6.21 5.53 -16.35
N GLY A 204 -7.31 5.50 -17.09
CA GLY A 204 -7.51 6.34 -18.27
C GLY A 204 -8.14 7.68 -17.91
N PRO A 205 -9.43 7.89 -18.25
CA PRO A 205 -10.06 9.21 -18.20
C PRO A 205 -10.19 9.79 -16.79
N VAL A 206 -10.27 8.96 -15.74
CA VAL A 206 -10.52 9.43 -14.37
C VAL A 206 -9.26 9.97 -13.72
N SER A 207 -8.18 9.19 -13.63
CA SER A 207 -6.88 9.66 -13.14
C SER A 207 -6.30 10.75 -14.04
N GLY A 208 -6.49 10.67 -15.36
CA GLY A 208 -6.10 11.74 -16.30
C GLY A 208 -6.91 13.03 -16.15
N SER A 209 -7.94 13.05 -15.28
CA SER A 209 -8.69 14.25 -14.90
C SER A 209 -8.36 14.73 -13.48
N ILE A 210 -7.29 14.21 -12.88
CA ILE A 210 -6.79 14.60 -11.56
C ILE A 210 -5.33 15.05 -11.73
N ALA A 211 -4.95 16.13 -11.08
CA ALA A 211 -3.57 16.61 -10.98
C ALA A 211 -3.23 16.86 -9.52
N ALA A 212 -1.95 16.82 -9.15
CA ALA A 212 -1.54 17.29 -7.83
C ALA A 212 -1.80 18.79 -7.70
N ALA A 213 -2.25 19.21 -6.53
CA ALA A 213 -2.40 20.62 -6.20
C ALA A 213 -1.02 21.30 -6.18
N ALA A 214 -0.97 22.57 -6.63
CA ALA A 214 0.24 23.36 -6.54
C ALA A 214 0.54 23.69 -5.07
N GLY A 215 1.77 23.38 -4.64
CA GLY A 215 2.25 23.61 -3.29
C GLY A 215 3.00 22.41 -2.71
N VAL A 216 3.20 22.43 -1.40
CA VAL A 216 3.83 21.33 -0.66
C VAL A 216 2.75 20.61 0.17
N PRO A 217 2.35 19.40 -0.22
CA PRO A 217 1.34 18.62 0.52
C PRO A 217 1.96 18.07 1.81
N VAL A 218 1.36 18.42 2.94
CA VAL A 218 1.81 18.04 4.27
C VAL A 218 1.23 16.68 4.62
N GLY A 219 2.09 15.66 4.64
CA GLY A 219 1.74 14.29 5.02
C GLY A 219 1.82 14.04 6.52
N SER A 220 2.73 14.71 7.21
CA SER A 220 2.77 14.76 8.67
C SER A 220 3.71 15.89 9.11
N SER A 221 3.59 16.31 10.35
CA SER A 221 4.56 17.18 11.02
C SER A 221 5.36 16.35 12.04
N VAL A 222 6.59 16.76 12.33
CA VAL A 222 7.37 16.13 13.40
C VAL A 222 6.83 16.60 14.74
N ASP A 223 6.39 15.66 15.59
CA ASP A 223 5.85 15.94 16.93
C ASP A 223 6.77 16.85 17.76
N GLY A 224 6.22 17.98 18.19
CA GLY A 224 6.89 19.05 18.92
C GLY A 224 7.85 19.91 18.10
N GLY A 225 7.91 19.71 16.78
CA GLY A 225 8.70 20.48 15.83
C GLY A 225 8.11 21.86 15.51
N PRO A 226 8.75 22.65 14.63
CA PRO A 226 8.24 23.96 14.21
C PRO A 226 6.89 23.91 13.48
N ALA A 227 6.71 23.01 12.52
CA ALA A 227 5.46 22.85 11.78
C ALA A 227 4.29 22.46 12.70
N ASP A 228 4.48 21.44 13.56
CA ASP A 228 3.49 21.01 14.55
C ASP A 228 3.07 22.16 15.48
N ARG A 229 4.04 22.92 16.00
CA ARG A 229 3.76 24.09 16.86
C ARG A 229 3.09 25.26 16.12
N ALA A 230 3.25 25.33 14.81
CA ALA A 230 2.60 26.31 13.95
C ALA A 230 1.18 25.88 13.54
N GLY A 231 0.73 24.69 13.98
CA GLY A 231 -0.58 24.14 13.64
C GLY A 231 -0.67 23.64 12.20
N VAL A 232 0.47 23.28 11.60
CA VAL A 232 0.51 22.65 10.26
C VAL A 232 0.26 21.16 10.43
N GLU A 233 -0.86 20.69 9.89
CA GLU A 233 -1.41 19.36 10.12
C GLU A 233 -1.47 18.52 8.84
N TYR A 234 -1.77 17.23 8.99
CA TYR A 234 -1.99 16.34 7.86
C TYR A 234 -3.16 16.83 7.01
N GLY A 235 -2.93 16.97 5.70
CA GLY A 235 -3.96 17.45 4.77
C GLY A 235 -3.77 18.90 4.33
N ASP A 236 -2.85 19.64 4.97
CA ASP A 236 -2.52 21.00 4.56
C ASP A 236 -1.66 21.02 3.29
N VAL A 237 -1.79 22.08 2.51
CA VAL A 237 -0.90 22.36 1.38
C VAL A 237 -0.29 23.73 1.58
N VAL A 238 1.03 23.79 1.73
CA VAL A 238 1.76 25.06 1.80
C VAL A 238 1.87 25.64 0.41
N THR A 239 1.36 26.85 0.20
CA THR A 239 1.34 27.52 -1.10
C THR A 239 2.28 28.71 -1.17
N HIS A 240 2.63 29.32 -0.03
CA HIS A 240 3.57 30.44 0.01
C HIS A 240 4.51 30.35 1.21
N VAL A 241 5.71 30.92 1.04
CA VAL A 241 6.74 31.13 2.06
C VAL A 241 7.16 32.60 1.99
N GLU A 242 7.03 33.37 3.06
CA GLU A 242 7.36 34.81 3.09
C GLU A 242 6.69 35.61 1.93
N GLY A 243 5.44 35.27 1.62
CA GLY A 243 4.69 35.87 0.52
C GLY A 243 5.10 35.40 -0.89
N GLU A 244 6.16 34.62 -1.05
CA GLU A 244 6.54 34.03 -2.33
C GLU A 244 5.76 32.75 -2.62
N PRO A 245 5.19 32.58 -3.83
CA PRO A 245 4.48 31.37 -4.20
C PRO A 245 5.44 30.18 -4.35
N VAL A 246 5.05 29.03 -3.81
CA VAL A 246 5.73 27.75 -3.96
C VAL A 246 4.76 26.76 -4.59
N VAL A 247 5.18 26.06 -5.65
CA VAL A 247 4.30 25.11 -6.35
C VAL A 247 4.72 23.66 -6.19
N ASN A 248 5.90 23.42 -5.62
CA ASN A 248 6.46 22.11 -5.32
C ASN A 248 7.47 22.21 -4.17
N PHE A 249 8.04 21.07 -3.77
CA PHE A 249 9.02 21.01 -2.69
C PHE A 249 10.34 21.74 -3.00
N SER A 250 10.83 21.69 -4.24
CA SER A 250 12.07 22.38 -4.61
C SER A 250 11.94 23.90 -4.50
N ASP A 251 10.79 24.47 -4.85
CA ASP A 251 10.53 25.89 -4.68
C ASP A 251 10.44 26.27 -3.19
N PHE A 252 9.82 25.40 -2.38
CA PHE A 252 9.71 25.57 -0.94
C PHE A 252 11.07 25.55 -0.25
N ASP A 253 11.91 24.57 -0.58
CA ASP A 253 13.28 24.46 -0.08
C ASP A 253 14.10 25.70 -0.47
N ALA A 254 14.04 26.10 -1.75
CA ALA A 254 14.70 27.30 -2.24
C ALA A 254 14.21 28.59 -1.56
N ALA A 255 12.92 28.70 -1.23
CA ALA A 255 12.36 29.85 -0.52
C ALA A 255 12.84 29.92 0.95
N LEU A 256 12.90 28.77 1.62
CA LEU A 256 13.46 28.67 2.97
C LEU A 256 14.95 28.99 3.02
N ASP A 257 15.72 28.58 2.02
CA ASP A 257 17.15 28.85 1.91
C ASP A 257 17.49 30.32 1.69
N ARG A 258 16.61 31.06 1.02
CA ARG A 258 16.72 32.50 0.83
C ARG A 258 16.34 33.28 2.10
N THR A 259 15.69 32.63 3.05
CA THR A 259 15.24 33.24 4.30
C THR A 259 16.23 32.93 5.43
N ASP A 260 17.09 33.89 5.76
CA ASP A 260 18.01 33.79 6.90
C ASP A 260 17.30 33.94 8.27
N GLY A 261 16.00 34.27 8.26
CA GLY A 261 15.18 34.45 9.44
C GLY A 261 14.85 33.14 10.17
N ARG A 262 14.88 33.18 11.50
CA ARG A 262 14.37 32.10 12.35
C ARG A 262 12.85 31.96 12.26
N SER A 263 12.15 33.08 12.11
CA SER A 263 10.71 33.13 11.95
C SER A 263 10.39 33.14 10.46
N VAL A 264 9.51 32.25 10.02
CA VAL A 264 9.05 32.17 8.63
C VAL A 264 7.54 32.13 8.59
N GLU A 265 6.93 32.98 7.78
CA GLU A 265 5.50 32.97 7.48
C GLU A 265 5.19 31.97 6.36
N LEU A 266 4.22 31.10 6.60
CA LEU A 266 3.64 30.20 5.61
C LEU A 266 2.20 30.60 5.33
N ARG A 267 1.79 30.46 4.07
CA ARG A 267 0.37 30.48 3.69
C ARG A 267 -0.08 29.13 3.22
N LEU A 268 -1.14 28.62 3.83
CA LEU A 268 -1.80 27.37 3.47
C LEU A 268 -2.83 27.60 2.36
N GLN A 269 -3.24 26.51 1.69
CA GLN A 269 -4.17 26.54 0.56
C GLN A 269 -5.57 27.05 0.94
N ASP A 270 -6.00 26.85 2.18
CA ASP A 270 -7.27 27.38 2.71
C ASP A 270 -7.23 28.90 3.00
N GLY A 271 -6.07 29.54 2.80
CA GLY A 271 -5.84 30.95 3.06
C GLY A 271 -5.32 31.24 4.47
N THR A 272 -5.16 30.23 5.33
CA THR A 272 -4.58 30.38 6.66
C THR A 272 -3.13 30.82 6.55
N GLU A 273 -2.79 31.94 7.19
CA GLU A 273 -1.42 32.41 7.37
C GLU A 273 -0.93 31.99 8.76
N THR A 274 0.20 31.29 8.82
CA THR A 274 0.80 30.83 10.07
C THR A 274 2.29 31.19 10.11
N THR A 275 2.79 31.49 11.31
CA THR A 275 4.20 31.82 11.51
C THR A 275 4.89 30.65 12.21
N LEU A 276 5.87 30.07 11.53
CA LEU A 276 6.71 29.01 12.06
C LEU A 276 8.00 29.58 12.63
N ASN A 277 8.47 29.01 13.74
CA ASN A 277 9.77 29.34 14.31
C ASN A 277 10.72 28.18 14.10
N ARG A 278 11.58 28.28 13.08
CA ARG A 278 12.54 27.25 12.65
C ARG A 278 13.42 26.80 13.80
N SER A 279 13.69 25.50 13.81
CA SER A 279 14.64 24.89 14.73
C SER A 279 15.17 23.60 14.13
N VAL A 280 16.49 23.45 14.12
CA VAL A 280 17.18 22.28 13.58
C VAL A 280 16.83 21.03 14.36
N MET A 281 16.27 20.02 13.70
CA MET A 281 15.89 18.74 14.27
C MET A 281 16.66 17.62 13.61
N LEU A 282 17.12 16.65 14.41
CA LEU A 282 17.77 15.46 13.90
C LEU A 282 16.74 14.52 13.26
N THR A 283 16.93 14.19 11.98
CA THR A 283 16.10 13.20 11.25
C THR A 283 16.80 11.86 11.13
N ARG A 284 18.13 11.86 11.09
CA ARG A 284 18.96 10.66 11.11
C ARG A 284 20.17 10.91 11.98
N VAL A 285 20.58 9.88 12.71
CA VAL A 285 21.79 9.89 13.53
C VAL A 285 22.60 8.63 13.29
N VAL A 286 23.90 8.72 13.54
CA VAL A 286 24.77 7.56 13.73
C VAL A 286 24.87 7.32 15.24
N PRO A 287 24.26 6.24 15.77
CA PRO A 287 24.17 6.02 17.22
C PRO A 287 25.53 6.08 17.93
N ASP A 288 26.56 5.50 17.33
CA ASP A 288 27.91 5.46 17.91
C ASP A 288 28.52 6.86 18.08
N LEU A 289 28.23 7.78 17.16
CA LEU A 289 28.68 9.17 17.22
C LEU A 289 27.82 10.05 18.15
N MET A 290 26.62 9.58 18.51
CA MET A 290 25.60 10.33 19.26
C MET A 290 25.14 9.61 20.53
N SER A 291 25.99 8.75 21.12
CA SER A 291 25.65 7.87 22.25
C SER A 291 25.13 8.59 23.50
N ASN A 292 25.50 9.86 23.69
CA ASN A 292 25.05 10.71 24.80
C ASN A 292 23.81 11.57 24.48
N VAL A 293 23.20 11.36 23.31
CA VAL A 293 21.98 12.06 22.89
C VAL A 293 20.85 11.05 22.81
N SER A 294 19.82 11.24 23.64
CA SER A 294 18.61 10.42 23.53
C SER A 294 17.84 10.84 22.27
N VAL A 295 17.78 9.95 21.30
CA VAL A 295 16.99 10.13 20.07
C VAL A 295 15.68 9.39 20.23
N SER A 296 14.58 10.09 19.94
CA SER A 296 13.23 9.55 19.98
C SER A 296 12.62 9.66 18.59
N ARG A 297 11.88 8.64 18.18
CA ARG A 297 11.06 8.69 16.96
C ARG A 297 9.77 9.48 17.17
N ASP A 298 9.30 9.56 18.42
CA ASP A 298 8.01 10.15 18.78
C ASP A 298 8.09 11.65 19.08
N ARG A 299 9.29 12.20 19.26
CA ARG A 299 9.47 13.63 19.56
C ARG A 299 10.76 14.16 18.99
N ALA A 300 10.71 15.34 18.35
CA ALA A 300 11.87 15.98 17.75
C ALA A 300 13.06 16.16 18.71
N THR A 301 14.24 15.66 18.34
CA THR A 301 15.51 16.02 19.00
C THR A 301 16.08 17.25 18.32
N VAL A 302 16.06 18.38 19.04
CA VAL A 302 16.39 19.71 18.52
C VAL A 302 17.84 20.04 18.84
N VAL A 303 18.63 20.35 17.82
CA VAL A 303 19.98 20.92 17.95
C VAL A 303 19.84 22.40 18.26
N ARG A 304 20.40 22.83 19.39
CA ARG A 304 20.35 24.23 19.85
C ARG A 304 21.62 24.98 19.51
N ARG A 305 22.77 24.31 19.65
CA ARG A 305 24.08 24.87 19.33
C ARG A 305 24.98 23.86 18.67
N VAL A 306 25.87 24.36 17.82
CA VAL A 306 27.02 23.63 17.28
C VAL A 306 28.25 24.47 17.59
N ASN A 307 29.22 23.89 18.29
CA ASN A 307 30.48 24.57 18.65
C ASN A 307 30.29 25.87 19.46
N GLY A 308 29.21 25.96 20.25
CA GLY A 308 28.82 27.15 21.01
C GLY A 308 28.02 28.19 20.21
N THR A 309 27.93 28.04 18.88
CA THR A 309 27.11 28.89 18.01
C THR A 309 25.67 28.39 18.00
N ALA A 310 24.70 29.27 18.22
CA ALA A 310 23.28 28.92 18.10
C ALA A 310 22.93 28.60 16.64
N VAL A 311 22.16 27.53 16.42
CA VAL A 311 21.71 27.12 15.09
C VAL A 311 20.19 27.04 15.06
N HIS A 312 19.59 27.59 14.02
CA HIS A 312 18.14 27.62 13.86
C HIS A 312 17.70 27.07 12.51
N THR A 313 18.53 27.21 11.49
CA THR A 313 18.29 26.71 10.14
C THR A 313 19.26 25.60 9.74
N GLU A 314 18.91 24.82 8.72
CA GLU A 314 19.78 23.83 8.08
C GLU A 314 21.07 24.48 7.57
N ARG A 315 20.97 25.70 7.05
CA ARG A 315 22.11 26.50 6.61
C ARG A 315 23.04 26.89 7.76
N ASP A 316 22.50 27.29 8.91
CA ASP A 316 23.30 27.57 10.12
C ASP A 316 24.03 26.32 10.59
N PHE A 317 23.32 25.19 10.60
CA PHE A 317 23.88 23.90 10.97
C PHE A 317 25.01 23.49 10.03
N ALA A 318 24.77 23.55 8.72
CA ALA A 318 25.75 23.21 7.70
C ALA A 318 27.02 24.06 7.80
N ARG A 319 26.88 25.38 8.01
CA ARG A 319 28.01 26.29 8.25
C ARG A 319 28.77 25.90 9.53
N ALA A 320 28.07 25.77 10.66
CA ALA A 320 28.71 25.50 11.94
C ALA A 320 29.39 24.11 12.02
N MET A 321 28.85 23.12 11.31
CA MET A 321 29.50 21.81 11.13
C MET A 321 30.73 21.94 10.22
N SER A 322 30.61 22.70 9.13
CA SER A 322 31.69 22.88 8.15
C SER A 322 32.87 23.71 8.65
N ASP A 323 32.79 24.38 9.80
CA ASP A 323 33.89 25.24 10.27
C ASP A 323 35.06 24.47 10.89
N ARG A 324 34.82 23.24 11.39
CA ARG A 324 35.81 22.51 12.21
C ARG A 324 35.89 21.03 11.82
N ARG A 325 37.00 20.38 12.19
CA ARG A 325 37.18 18.92 12.05
C ARG A 325 36.39 18.13 13.09
N THR A 326 36.02 18.77 14.20
CA THR A 326 35.15 18.19 15.22
C THR A 326 34.03 19.17 15.54
N ALA A 327 32.84 18.66 15.82
CA ALA A 327 31.68 19.45 16.18
C ALA A 327 31.14 19.02 17.54
N ALA A 328 30.96 19.98 18.44
CA ALA A 328 30.23 19.80 19.69
C ALA A 328 28.77 20.21 19.50
N LEU A 329 27.85 19.25 19.48
CA LEU A 329 26.41 19.50 19.39
C LEU A 329 25.79 19.55 20.78
N GLU A 330 25.04 20.62 21.04
CA GLU A 330 24.14 20.72 22.19
C GLU A 330 22.70 20.56 21.72
N THR A 331 22.00 19.56 22.24
CA THR A 331 20.59 19.29 21.91
C THR A 331 19.68 19.54 23.11
N ASN A 332 18.37 19.42 22.90
CA ASN A 332 17.39 19.36 24.00
C ASN A 332 17.43 18.04 24.80
N ARG A 333 18.20 17.03 24.36
CA ARG A 333 18.24 15.68 24.96
C ARG A 333 19.65 15.15 25.20
N GLY A 334 20.61 16.05 25.39
CA GLY A 334 22.01 15.72 25.64
C GLY A 334 22.96 16.46 24.71
N SER A 335 24.23 16.10 24.78
CA SER A 335 25.30 16.69 23.98
C SER A 335 26.25 15.62 23.48
N ALA A 336 26.79 15.82 22.28
CA ALA A 336 27.77 14.92 21.68
C ALA A 336 28.87 15.70 21.00
N THR A 337 30.08 15.14 20.98
CA THR A 337 31.21 15.66 20.21
C THR A 337 31.62 14.60 19.21
N LEU A 338 31.60 14.94 17.92
CA LEU A 338 31.90 13.99 16.85
C LEU A 338 32.86 14.57 15.81
N PRO A 339 33.64 13.71 15.10
CA PRO A 339 34.38 14.12 13.91
C PRO A 339 33.40 14.62 12.84
N VAL A 340 33.77 15.65 12.09
CA VAL A 340 33.00 16.13 10.94
C VAL A 340 33.65 15.60 9.67
N GLY A 341 32.90 14.81 8.91
CA GLY A 341 33.35 14.25 7.65
C GLY A 341 32.22 13.56 6.87
N ALA A 342 32.55 13.03 5.70
CA ALA A 342 31.66 12.18 4.93
C ALA A 342 31.58 10.81 5.60
N TYR A 343 30.37 10.41 5.96
CA TYR A 343 30.14 9.12 6.60
C TYR A 343 29.69 8.11 5.56
N GLY A 344 30.24 6.90 5.61
CA GLY A 344 29.87 5.84 4.68
C GLY A 344 30.29 4.46 5.17
N ASN A 345 29.86 3.45 4.43
CA ASN A 345 30.34 2.09 4.60
C ASN A 345 31.47 1.84 3.60
N VAL A 346 32.52 1.15 4.05
CA VAL A 346 33.60 0.73 3.17
C VAL A 346 33.18 -0.56 2.47
N GLU A 347 33.41 -0.61 1.16
CA GLU A 347 33.14 -1.77 0.33
C GLU A 347 34.08 -2.94 0.69
N PRO A 348 33.59 -4.18 0.87
CA PRO A 348 34.38 -5.32 1.33
C PRO A 348 35.65 -5.65 0.54
N ASP A 349 35.68 -5.29 -0.74
CA ASP A 349 36.80 -5.52 -1.68
C ASP A 349 37.25 -4.20 -2.36
N GLY A 350 37.00 -3.06 -1.72
CA GLY A 350 37.33 -1.73 -2.25
C GLY A 350 38.69 -1.19 -1.76
N PRO A 351 39.20 -0.10 -2.36
CA PRO A 351 40.52 0.45 -2.06
C PRO A 351 40.78 0.78 -0.58
N MET A 352 39.80 1.34 0.12
CA MET A 352 39.94 1.59 1.56
C MET A 352 40.03 0.28 2.37
N ALA A 353 39.35 -0.78 1.95
CA ALA A 353 39.43 -2.08 2.62
C ALA A 353 40.81 -2.72 2.48
N ASP A 354 41.44 -2.58 1.30
CA ASP A 354 42.79 -3.07 1.03
C ASP A 354 43.84 -2.43 1.96
N GLU A 355 43.64 -1.17 2.34
CA GLU A 355 44.48 -0.43 3.30
C GLU A 355 44.11 -0.69 4.77
N GLY A 356 43.24 -1.68 5.02
CA GLY A 356 42.89 -2.13 6.37
C GLY A 356 41.78 -1.33 7.06
N VAL A 357 41.06 -0.47 6.32
CA VAL A 357 39.88 0.20 6.88
C VAL A 357 38.77 -0.83 7.12
N PRO A 358 38.17 -0.89 8.33
CA PRO A 358 37.16 -1.91 8.65
C PRO A 358 35.96 -1.90 7.71
N THR A 359 35.62 -3.08 7.19
CA THR A 359 34.41 -3.34 6.40
C THR A 359 33.33 -3.92 7.31
N GLY A 360 32.09 -3.42 7.24
CA GLY A 360 30.97 -3.91 8.06
C GLY A 360 30.27 -2.86 8.93
N GLU A 361 29.68 -3.30 10.05
CA GLU A 361 28.88 -2.46 10.94
C GLU A 361 29.75 -1.45 11.72
N GLY A 362 29.38 -0.17 11.68
CA GLY A 362 30.06 0.93 12.38
C GLY A 362 30.34 2.15 11.49
N GLY A 363 30.53 1.93 10.18
CA GLY A 363 30.81 2.99 9.21
C GLY A 363 32.10 3.79 9.52
N VAL A 364 32.52 4.61 8.56
CA VAL A 364 33.75 5.41 8.64
C VAL A 364 33.43 6.85 8.33
N VAL A 365 34.06 7.78 9.05
CA VAL A 365 33.96 9.22 8.77
C VAL A 365 35.24 9.70 8.10
N VAL A 366 35.20 9.94 6.79
CA VAL A 366 36.33 10.52 6.04
C VAL A 366 36.31 12.04 6.21
N MET A 367 37.35 12.56 6.85
CA MET A 367 37.47 13.97 7.26
C MET A 367 38.18 14.84 6.21
N SER A 368 39.08 14.24 5.43
CA SER A 368 39.74 14.88 4.30
C SER A 368 40.31 13.88 3.30
N VAL A 369 40.45 14.30 2.05
CA VAL A 369 41.16 13.61 0.96
C VAL A 369 42.20 14.61 0.42
N ASP A 370 43.49 14.23 0.38
CA ASP A 370 44.63 15.08 0.01
C ASP A 370 44.66 16.46 0.69
N GLY A 371 44.23 16.49 1.95
CA GLY A 371 44.15 17.70 2.76
C GLY A 371 42.93 18.58 2.45
N GLU A 372 42.18 18.33 1.37
CA GLU A 372 40.87 18.93 1.13
C GLU A 372 39.85 18.36 2.12
N ARG A 373 39.08 19.23 2.76
CA ARG A 373 38.12 18.82 3.78
C ARG A 373 36.84 18.29 3.16
N THR A 374 36.32 17.22 3.75
CA THR A 374 35.13 16.51 3.25
C THR A 374 34.02 16.51 4.31
N PRO A 375 33.48 17.66 4.74
CA PRO A 375 32.54 17.73 5.87
C PRO A 375 31.21 16.96 5.67
N ASN A 376 30.87 16.64 4.43
CA ASN A 376 29.68 15.88 4.03
C ASN A 376 29.96 15.10 2.74
N GLU A 377 29.00 14.29 2.31
CA GLU A 377 29.06 13.48 1.09
C GLU A 377 29.37 14.33 -0.17
N THR A 378 28.72 15.47 -0.35
CA THR A 378 28.91 16.31 -1.54
C THR A 378 30.31 16.92 -1.61
N ALA A 379 30.89 17.26 -0.46
CA ALA A 379 32.26 17.74 -0.39
C ALA A 379 33.28 16.60 -0.60
N TYR A 380 32.94 15.38 -0.21
CA TYR A 380 33.76 14.20 -0.51
C TYR A 380 33.80 13.89 -2.01
N GLN A 381 32.64 13.88 -2.68
CA GLN A 381 32.58 13.71 -4.14
C GLN A 381 33.40 14.79 -4.86
N ARG A 382 33.23 16.07 -4.47
CA ARG A 382 34.05 17.15 -5.03
C ARG A 382 35.55 17.00 -4.82
N ALA A 383 35.97 16.44 -3.69
CA ALA A 383 37.39 16.17 -3.44
C ALA A 383 37.92 15.02 -4.31
N LEU A 384 37.05 14.17 -4.88
CA LEU A 384 37.41 13.09 -5.80
C LEU A 384 37.33 13.49 -7.27
N ASP A 385 36.57 14.53 -7.63
CA ASP A 385 36.42 15.01 -9.02
C ASP A 385 37.77 15.32 -9.71
N GLY A 386 38.82 15.61 -8.93
CA GLY A 386 40.17 15.89 -9.41
C GLY A 386 41.15 14.71 -9.35
N VAL A 387 40.72 13.54 -8.88
CA VAL A 387 41.56 12.35 -8.68
C VAL A 387 41.43 11.43 -9.90
N GLU A 388 42.56 10.96 -10.43
CA GLU A 388 42.57 9.99 -11.53
C GLU A 388 42.53 8.54 -11.02
N PRO A 389 41.84 7.60 -11.71
CA PRO A 389 41.96 6.19 -11.39
C PRO A 389 43.42 5.71 -11.43
N GLY A 390 43.87 5.04 -10.37
CA GLY A 390 45.26 4.62 -10.16
C GLY A 390 46.13 5.65 -9.42
N GLU A 391 45.62 6.85 -9.15
CA GLU A 391 46.29 7.84 -8.29
C GLU A 391 46.17 7.46 -6.82
N THR A 392 47.25 7.63 -6.05
CA THR A 392 47.26 7.41 -4.61
C THR A 392 47.02 8.73 -3.88
N VAL A 393 45.97 8.77 -3.07
CA VAL A 393 45.56 9.95 -2.30
C VAL A 393 45.64 9.69 -0.80
N THR A 394 46.08 10.68 -0.02
CA THR A 394 46.14 10.58 1.43
C THR A 394 44.79 10.96 2.04
N ILE A 395 44.14 10.00 2.70
CA ILE A 395 42.90 10.24 3.44
C ILE A 395 43.15 10.38 4.95
N VAL A 396 42.31 11.19 5.60
CA VAL A 396 42.21 11.20 7.07
C VAL A 396 40.83 10.69 7.44
N ALA A 397 40.76 9.54 8.10
CA ALA A 397 39.52 8.88 8.47
C ALA A 397 39.38 8.72 9.98
N HIS A 398 38.15 8.69 10.47
CA HIS A 398 37.81 8.25 11.82
C HIS A 398 37.08 6.91 11.74
N THR A 399 37.74 5.88 12.23
CA THR A 399 37.26 4.49 12.34
C THR A 399 36.89 4.19 13.80
N PRO A 400 36.25 3.04 14.10
CA PRO A 400 36.05 2.60 15.48
C PRO A 400 37.34 2.47 16.30
N ALA A 401 38.50 2.27 15.65
CA ALA A 401 39.81 2.19 16.30
C ALA A 401 40.42 3.57 16.60
N GLY A 402 39.88 4.64 16.01
CA GLY A 402 40.31 6.02 16.24
C GLY A 402 40.54 6.78 14.95
N ARG A 403 41.36 7.82 15.01
CA ARG A 403 41.71 8.63 13.83
C ARG A 403 42.95 8.05 13.17
N GLU A 404 42.85 7.78 11.87
CA GLU A 404 43.91 7.20 11.05
C GLU A 404 44.21 8.10 9.84
N THR A 405 45.41 7.94 9.28
CA THR A 405 45.85 8.60 8.05
C THR A 405 46.44 7.52 7.17
N LEU A 406 45.90 7.37 5.97
CA LEU A 406 46.13 6.23 5.09
C LEU A 406 46.30 6.75 3.66
N ASP A 407 47.17 6.13 2.90
CA ASP A 407 47.34 6.40 1.47
C ASP A 407 46.54 5.35 0.70
N VAL A 408 45.51 5.78 -0.03
CA VAL A 408 44.57 4.89 -0.71
C VAL A 408 44.68 5.13 -2.21
N THR A 409 44.84 4.05 -2.98
CA THR A 409 44.92 4.14 -4.45
C THR A 409 43.52 4.06 -5.05
N ALA A 410 43.09 5.12 -5.73
CA ALA A 410 41.78 5.18 -6.34
C ALA A 410 41.63 4.14 -7.45
N VAL A 411 40.43 3.56 -7.58
CA VAL A 411 40.07 2.65 -8.66
C VAL A 411 39.03 3.29 -9.56
N ASP A 412 38.93 2.77 -10.78
CA ASP A 412 37.88 3.16 -11.72
C ASP A 412 36.56 2.49 -11.33
N ASP A 413 35.54 3.31 -11.09
CA ASP A 413 34.17 2.89 -10.81
C ASP A 413 33.23 3.66 -11.75
N ASP A 414 32.77 2.97 -12.80
CA ASP A 414 31.94 3.53 -13.88
C ASP A 414 32.45 4.85 -14.50
N GLY A 415 33.79 4.98 -14.63
CA GLY A 415 34.43 6.14 -15.25
C GLY A 415 34.74 7.29 -14.28
N ALA A 416 34.59 7.08 -12.97
CA ALA A 416 34.98 8.01 -11.92
C ALA A 416 35.98 7.37 -10.94
N ALA A 417 36.85 8.17 -10.35
CA ALA A 417 37.74 7.70 -9.29
C ALA A 417 36.94 7.40 -8.02
N SER A 418 37.13 6.19 -7.48
CA SER A 418 36.50 5.73 -6.26
C SER A 418 37.54 5.23 -5.26
N LEU A 419 37.32 5.52 -3.98
CA LEU A 419 38.09 4.94 -2.88
C LEU A 419 37.35 3.79 -2.19
N GLY A 420 36.22 3.32 -2.75
CA GLY A 420 35.42 2.24 -2.17
C GLY A 420 34.60 2.65 -0.94
N LEU A 421 34.18 3.92 -0.86
CA LEU A 421 33.32 4.43 0.22
C LEU A 421 31.91 4.70 -0.29
N GLN A 422 30.95 3.90 0.18
CA GLN A 422 29.53 4.13 -0.03
C GLN A 422 29.02 5.18 0.95
N THR A 423 29.14 6.45 0.55
CA THR A 423 28.76 7.59 1.38
C THR A 423 27.25 7.68 1.61
N ARG A 424 26.88 8.27 2.75
CA ARG A 424 25.51 8.64 3.10
C ARG A 424 25.41 10.15 3.23
N GLN A 425 24.24 10.68 2.88
CA GLN A 425 23.94 12.11 3.02
C GLN A 425 24.08 12.62 4.46
N GLY A 426 24.42 13.89 4.58
CA GLY A 426 24.54 14.61 5.86
C GLY A 426 25.97 14.82 6.33
N PHE A 427 26.11 15.41 7.52
CA PHE A 427 27.39 15.67 8.17
C PHE A 427 27.68 14.53 9.15
N SER A 428 28.70 13.73 8.85
CA SER A 428 29.01 12.50 9.60
C SER A 428 27.81 11.55 9.73
N GLY A 429 27.00 11.48 8.67
CA GLY A 429 25.81 10.61 8.60
C GLY A 429 24.60 11.14 9.37
N ILE A 430 24.73 12.33 9.96
CA ILE A 430 23.64 13.04 10.63
C ILE A 430 22.94 13.93 9.60
N THR A 431 21.63 13.75 9.45
CA THR A 431 20.78 14.64 8.67
C THR A 431 19.86 15.41 9.59
N VAL A 432 19.53 16.63 9.17
CA VAL A 432 18.67 17.54 9.92
C VAL A 432 17.61 18.14 9.01
N VAL A 433 16.51 18.56 9.60
CA VAL A 433 15.52 19.44 8.97
C VAL A 433 15.14 20.55 9.93
N ASP A 434 14.73 21.72 9.45
CA ASP A 434 14.43 22.86 10.34
C ASP A 434 12.97 23.35 10.38
N VAL A 435 12.11 22.82 9.50
CA VAL A 435 10.66 23.08 9.53
C VAL A 435 9.90 21.90 10.13
N GLY A 436 10.31 20.66 9.80
CA GLY A 436 9.67 19.44 10.29
C GLY A 436 8.36 19.10 9.60
N ILE A 437 8.24 19.40 8.29
CA ILE A 437 7.17 18.91 7.43
C ILE A 437 7.67 17.66 6.73
N ASN A 438 6.94 16.55 6.86
CA ASN A 438 7.10 15.38 6.01
C ASN A 438 6.11 15.50 4.84
N ILE A 439 6.63 15.40 3.62
CA ILE A 439 5.84 15.64 2.41
C ILE A 439 5.02 14.40 2.09
N TYR A 440 3.74 14.58 1.76
CA TYR A 440 2.92 13.51 1.20
C TYR A 440 3.27 13.30 -0.28
N PRO A 441 3.57 12.06 -0.74
CA PRO A 441 3.99 11.81 -2.11
C PRO A 441 2.79 11.79 -3.09
N ALA A 442 2.06 12.90 -3.17
CA ALA A 442 0.81 13.02 -3.94
C ALA A 442 0.99 12.66 -5.42
N ASN A 443 2.08 13.16 -6.03
CA ASN A 443 2.44 12.89 -7.42
C ASN A 443 2.72 11.40 -7.66
N SER A 444 3.46 10.75 -6.76
CA SER A 444 3.81 9.33 -6.88
C SER A 444 2.57 8.42 -6.79
N PHE A 445 1.62 8.75 -5.90
CA PHE A 445 0.35 8.03 -5.84
C PHE A 445 -0.48 8.24 -7.10
N LEU A 446 -0.57 9.48 -7.61
CA LEU A 446 -1.33 9.76 -8.83
C LEU A 446 -0.72 9.08 -10.06
N ALA A 447 0.61 9.07 -10.18
CA ALA A 447 1.32 8.35 -11.23
C ALA A 447 1.04 6.83 -11.14
N SER A 448 1.01 6.27 -9.93
CA SER A 448 0.64 4.86 -9.70
C SER A 448 -0.81 4.53 -10.10
N LEU A 449 -1.69 5.52 -10.05
CA LEU A 449 -3.08 5.42 -10.53
C LEU A 449 -3.20 5.68 -12.04
N GLY A 450 -2.10 5.76 -12.78
CA GLY A 450 -2.11 5.97 -14.23
C GLY A 450 -2.26 7.43 -14.67
N GLY A 451 -1.99 8.41 -13.79
CA GLY A 451 -2.07 9.85 -14.11
C GLY A 451 -1.32 10.26 -15.39
N ASP A 452 -0.22 9.56 -15.72
CA ASP A 452 0.59 9.81 -16.91
C ASP A 452 0.43 8.75 -18.02
N SER A 453 -0.43 7.74 -17.82
CA SER A 453 -0.53 6.57 -18.69
C SER A 453 -1.45 6.78 -19.92
N GLY A 454 -1.90 8.01 -20.15
CA GLY A 454 -2.74 8.40 -21.29
C GLY A 454 -4.19 7.89 -21.20
N PRO A 455 -5.02 8.10 -22.25
CA PRO A 455 -6.47 7.89 -22.19
C PRO A 455 -6.90 6.43 -22.02
N PHE A 456 -6.00 5.48 -22.30
CA PHE A 456 -6.24 4.04 -22.13
C PHE A 456 -5.48 3.45 -20.93
N GLY A 457 -4.96 4.29 -20.02
CA GLY A 457 -4.36 3.85 -18.77
C GLY A 457 -3.18 2.89 -18.95
N GLY A 458 -2.38 3.08 -20.00
CA GLY A 458 -1.19 2.28 -20.25
C GLY A 458 -1.48 0.84 -20.71
N LEU A 459 -2.69 0.55 -21.21
CA LEU A 459 -3.08 -0.79 -21.68
C LEU A 459 -2.12 -1.38 -22.73
N PHE A 460 -1.55 -0.52 -23.59
CA PHE A 460 -0.67 -0.92 -24.67
C PHE A 460 0.83 -0.74 -24.37
N SER A 461 1.19 -0.21 -23.20
CA SER A 461 2.58 0.05 -22.77
C SER A 461 3.08 -0.90 -21.69
N GLY A 462 2.25 -1.83 -21.21
CA GLY A 462 2.56 -2.73 -20.09
C GLY A 462 2.39 -2.10 -18.70
N GLU A 463 2.24 -0.77 -18.64
CA GLU A 463 2.01 -0.05 -17.38
C GLU A 463 0.68 -0.44 -16.72
N PHE A 464 -0.33 -0.83 -17.49
CA PHE A 464 -1.63 -1.21 -16.94
C PHE A 464 -1.54 -2.33 -15.90
N LEU A 465 -0.78 -3.40 -16.20
CA LEU A 465 -0.63 -4.53 -15.28
C LEU A 465 0.21 -4.14 -14.06
N ARG A 466 1.25 -3.32 -14.26
CA ARG A 466 2.07 -2.79 -13.16
C ARG A 466 1.20 -1.95 -12.22
N ASN A 467 0.45 -0.99 -12.76
CA ASN A 467 -0.40 -0.10 -11.99
C ASN A 467 -1.52 -0.88 -11.27
N ALA A 468 -2.13 -1.87 -11.94
CA ALA A 468 -3.11 -2.76 -11.32
C ALA A 468 -2.53 -3.52 -10.12
N PHE A 469 -1.29 -4.02 -10.22
CA PHE A 469 -0.61 -4.66 -9.10
C PHE A 469 -0.28 -3.67 -7.97
N VAL A 470 0.27 -2.49 -8.29
CA VAL A 470 0.60 -1.45 -7.29
C VAL A 470 -0.65 -0.99 -6.55
N VAL A 471 -1.78 -0.79 -7.23
CA VAL A 471 -3.06 -0.39 -6.62
C VAL A 471 -3.54 -1.36 -5.55
N LEU A 472 -3.26 -2.66 -5.69
CA LEU A 472 -3.61 -3.63 -4.65
C LEU A 472 -2.83 -3.42 -3.35
N LEU A 473 -1.61 -2.90 -3.46
CA LEU A 473 -0.70 -2.64 -2.35
C LEU A 473 -0.91 -1.25 -1.74
N LEU A 474 -1.45 -0.29 -2.48
CA LEU A 474 -1.60 1.11 -2.05
C LEU A 474 -2.26 1.29 -0.66
N PRO A 475 -3.33 0.56 -0.29
CA PRO A 475 -3.93 0.70 1.04
C PRO A 475 -3.03 0.23 2.19
N PHE A 476 -1.97 -0.53 1.88
CA PHE A 476 -1.05 -1.15 2.83
C PHE A 476 0.41 -0.76 2.55
N PHE A 477 0.64 0.27 1.73
CA PHE A 477 1.96 0.54 1.16
C PHE A 477 3.02 0.79 2.23
N GLY A 478 2.71 1.58 3.26
CA GLY A 478 3.61 1.82 4.39
C GLY A 478 3.83 0.60 5.29
N ALA A 479 3.00 -0.45 5.20
CA ALA A 479 3.20 -1.71 5.92
C ALA A 479 4.04 -2.72 5.13
N VAL A 480 4.04 -2.64 3.79
CA VAL A 480 4.65 -3.65 2.90
C VAL A 480 5.93 -3.15 2.23
N ALA A 481 6.11 -1.83 2.07
CA ALA A 481 7.29 -1.21 1.46
C ALA A 481 8.15 -0.50 2.54
N PRO A 482 9.30 -1.06 2.92
CA PRO A 482 10.22 -0.41 3.87
C PRO A 482 10.68 0.96 3.33
N GLY A 483 10.47 2.02 4.11
CA GLY A 483 10.86 3.39 3.75
C GLY A 483 9.72 4.26 3.23
N GLU A 484 8.56 3.68 2.92
CA GLU A 484 7.35 4.43 2.57
C GLU A 484 6.55 4.75 3.83
N ALA A 485 6.22 6.02 4.04
CA ALA A 485 5.56 6.48 5.27
C ALA A 485 4.03 6.52 5.16
N TYR A 486 3.46 6.38 3.96
CA TYR A 486 2.06 6.68 3.70
C TYR A 486 1.32 5.56 2.97
N ASN A 487 0.07 5.35 3.36
CA ASN A 487 -0.89 4.53 2.64
C ASN A 487 -1.79 5.42 1.77
N PHE A 488 -2.37 4.83 0.73
CA PHE A 488 -3.37 5.48 -0.10
C PHE A 488 -4.64 4.62 -0.16
N ALA A 489 -5.71 5.12 0.47
CA ALA A 489 -7.01 4.46 0.55
C ALA A 489 -8.07 5.13 -0.34
N GLY A 490 -7.64 5.98 -1.27
CA GLY A 490 -8.49 6.82 -2.11
C GLY A 490 -8.34 8.31 -1.82
N PHE A 491 -9.05 9.10 -2.62
CA PHE A 491 -9.21 10.54 -2.50
C PHE A 491 -10.28 10.85 -1.44
N ILE A 492 -9.92 10.66 -0.18
CA ILE A 492 -10.77 10.95 0.99
C ILE A 492 -10.29 12.23 1.68
N ASP A 493 -11.13 12.91 2.45
CA ASP A 493 -10.66 14.07 3.21
C ASP A 493 -9.70 13.64 4.33
N PRO A 494 -8.58 14.36 4.56
CA PRO A 494 -8.16 15.60 3.87
C PRO A 494 -7.21 15.38 2.67
N VAL A 495 -6.94 14.13 2.25
CA VAL A 495 -6.08 13.79 1.10
C VAL A 495 -6.52 14.46 -0.20
N THR A 496 -7.82 14.67 -0.37
CA THR A 496 -8.42 15.43 -1.49
C THR A 496 -7.79 16.81 -1.69
N ASN A 497 -7.33 17.49 -0.63
CA ASN A 497 -6.67 18.80 -0.71
C ASN A 497 -5.38 18.77 -1.53
N PHE A 498 -4.68 17.62 -1.53
CA PHE A 498 -3.44 17.44 -2.29
C PHE A 498 -3.65 17.34 -3.79
N TYR A 499 -4.90 17.37 -4.25
CA TYR A 499 -5.27 17.17 -5.64
C TYR A 499 -6.24 18.24 -6.12
N VAL A 500 -6.19 18.50 -7.43
CA VAL A 500 -7.14 19.34 -8.13
C VAL A 500 -7.72 18.59 -9.32
N VAL A 501 -8.99 18.84 -9.59
CA VAL A 501 -9.67 18.27 -10.75
C VAL A 501 -9.37 19.11 -11.97
N SER A 502 -8.92 18.47 -13.04
CA SER A 502 -8.61 19.09 -14.32
C SER A 502 -8.98 18.15 -15.47
N GLY A 503 -8.67 18.48 -16.72
CA GLY A 503 -8.82 17.54 -17.83
C GLY A 503 -10.27 17.22 -18.27
N PRO A 504 -10.47 16.09 -18.99
CA PRO A 504 -11.71 15.78 -19.71
C PRO A 504 -12.97 15.65 -18.82
N LEU A 505 -12.80 15.17 -17.59
CA LEU A 505 -13.91 15.03 -16.63
C LEU A 505 -14.02 16.22 -15.68
N GLY A 506 -13.31 17.33 -15.95
CA GLY A 506 -13.31 18.52 -15.09
C GLY A 506 -14.70 19.10 -14.81
N PHE A 507 -15.66 18.89 -15.72
CA PHE A 507 -17.05 19.33 -15.56
C PHE A 507 -17.78 18.65 -14.38
N LEU A 508 -17.29 17.52 -13.87
CA LEU A 508 -17.84 16.82 -12.71
C LEU A 508 -17.39 17.43 -11.37
N GLY A 509 -16.40 18.34 -11.37
CA GLY A 509 -15.84 18.93 -10.16
C GLY A 509 -15.39 17.84 -9.17
N GLY A 510 -15.70 18.01 -7.87
CA GLY A 510 -15.39 17.02 -6.84
C GLY A 510 -15.99 15.62 -7.07
N GLY A 511 -16.96 15.47 -8.00
CA GLY A 511 -17.49 14.17 -8.40
C GLY A 511 -16.45 13.25 -9.06
N VAL A 512 -15.35 13.80 -9.59
CA VAL A 512 -14.23 13.00 -10.13
C VAL A 512 -13.55 12.18 -9.02
N PHE A 513 -13.35 12.76 -7.83
CA PHE A 513 -12.76 12.05 -6.69
C PHE A 513 -13.65 10.91 -6.20
N LEU A 514 -14.97 11.15 -6.11
CA LEU A 514 -15.93 10.10 -5.77
C LEU A 514 -15.89 8.97 -6.81
N LEU A 515 -15.91 9.31 -8.11
CA LEU A 515 -15.83 8.32 -9.18
C LEU A 515 -14.52 7.51 -9.10
N ALA A 516 -13.40 8.18 -8.83
CA ALA A 516 -12.11 7.51 -8.64
C ALA A 516 -12.14 6.53 -7.48
N ASN A 517 -12.70 6.93 -6.32
CA ASN A 517 -12.83 6.05 -5.15
C ASN A 517 -13.74 4.86 -5.42
N LEU A 518 -14.90 5.08 -6.07
CA LEU A 518 -15.82 4.01 -6.43
C LEU A 518 -15.16 3.00 -7.38
N LEU A 519 -14.42 3.46 -8.39
CA LEU A 519 -13.69 2.60 -9.33
C LEU A 519 -12.53 1.87 -8.64
N PHE A 520 -11.75 2.57 -7.81
CA PHE A 520 -10.65 1.99 -7.03
C PHE A 520 -11.15 0.83 -6.17
N TRP A 521 -12.17 1.06 -5.34
CA TRP A 521 -12.69 0.04 -4.44
C TRP A 521 -13.50 -1.03 -5.16
N THR A 522 -14.20 -0.70 -6.25
CA THR A 522 -14.84 -1.69 -7.11
C THR A 522 -13.80 -2.65 -7.68
N ALA A 523 -12.71 -2.14 -8.26
CA ALA A 523 -11.66 -2.96 -8.83
C ALA A 523 -10.96 -3.80 -7.76
N TRP A 524 -10.57 -3.18 -6.65
CA TRP A 524 -9.88 -3.85 -5.55
C TRP A 524 -10.73 -4.99 -4.96
N ILE A 525 -12.00 -4.73 -4.65
CA ILE A 525 -12.90 -5.74 -4.06
C ILE A 525 -13.27 -6.82 -5.05
N ASN A 526 -13.60 -6.48 -6.30
CA ASN A 526 -13.94 -7.49 -7.31
C ASN A 526 -12.75 -8.41 -7.60
N LEU A 527 -11.54 -7.86 -7.66
CA LEU A 527 -10.34 -8.65 -7.88
C LEU A 527 -10.12 -9.65 -6.76
N ASN A 528 -10.17 -9.17 -5.50
CA ASN A 528 -10.01 -10.03 -4.33
C ASN A 528 -11.12 -11.07 -4.22
N LEU A 529 -12.38 -10.70 -4.49
CA LEU A 529 -13.51 -11.63 -4.49
C LEU A 529 -13.35 -12.72 -5.57
N GLY A 530 -12.90 -12.35 -6.77
CA GLY A 530 -12.60 -13.30 -7.85
C GLY A 530 -11.43 -14.23 -7.51
N LEU A 531 -10.33 -13.68 -7.00
CA LEU A 531 -9.15 -14.47 -6.59
C LEU A 531 -9.48 -15.43 -5.44
N PHE A 532 -10.21 -14.97 -4.43
CA PHE A 532 -10.63 -15.80 -3.30
C PHE A 532 -11.52 -16.95 -3.77
N ASN A 533 -12.53 -16.69 -4.61
CA ASN A 533 -13.38 -17.74 -5.16
C ASN A 533 -12.66 -18.70 -6.12
N CYS A 534 -11.50 -18.31 -6.66
CA CYS A 534 -10.64 -19.20 -7.44
C CYS A 534 -9.80 -20.17 -6.61
N VAL A 535 -9.68 -19.97 -5.28
CA VAL A 535 -8.90 -20.89 -4.43
C VAL A 535 -9.48 -22.31 -4.55
N PRO A 536 -8.64 -23.36 -4.74
CA PRO A 536 -9.10 -24.73 -4.95
C PRO A 536 -9.61 -25.40 -3.65
N MET A 537 -10.68 -24.86 -3.07
CA MET A 537 -11.22 -25.28 -1.77
C MET A 537 -12.75 -25.23 -1.77
N PHE A 538 -13.41 -26.25 -1.22
CA PHE A 538 -14.85 -26.20 -0.93
C PHE A 538 -15.12 -25.35 0.33
N PRO A 539 -16.13 -24.45 0.36
CA PRO A 539 -17.27 -24.32 -0.57
C PRO A 539 -17.11 -23.29 -1.70
N LEU A 540 -15.89 -22.86 -2.04
CA LEU A 540 -15.64 -21.84 -3.07
C LEU A 540 -15.82 -22.42 -4.49
N ASP A 541 -16.03 -21.55 -5.48
CA ASP A 541 -16.19 -21.93 -6.89
C ASP A 541 -15.00 -22.74 -7.43
N GLY A 542 -13.78 -22.38 -7.03
CA GLY A 542 -12.56 -23.10 -7.37
C GLY A 542 -12.61 -24.56 -6.91
N GLY A 543 -13.25 -24.86 -5.77
CA GLY A 543 -13.52 -26.22 -5.33
C GLY A 543 -14.46 -27.00 -6.28
N HIS A 544 -15.49 -26.34 -6.81
CA HIS A 544 -16.40 -26.93 -7.79
C HIS A 544 -15.73 -27.15 -9.16
N ILE A 545 -14.92 -26.20 -9.61
CA ILE A 545 -14.13 -26.30 -10.85
C ILE A 545 -13.05 -27.39 -10.72
N LEU A 546 -12.36 -27.45 -9.58
CA LEU A 546 -11.41 -28.52 -9.26
C LEU A 546 -12.11 -29.88 -9.31
N ARG A 547 -13.25 -30.03 -8.64
CA ARG A 547 -14.01 -31.28 -8.63
C ARG A 547 -14.38 -31.72 -10.04
N ALA A 548 -14.90 -30.81 -10.87
CA ALA A 548 -15.24 -31.11 -12.26
C ALA A 548 -14.02 -31.52 -13.09
N SER A 549 -12.88 -30.88 -12.85
CA SER A 549 -11.60 -31.18 -13.51
C SER A 549 -11.07 -32.55 -13.12
N VAL A 550 -11.08 -32.87 -11.82
CA VAL A 550 -10.70 -34.19 -11.28
C VAL A 550 -11.65 -35.27 -11.78
N GLU A 551 -12.97 -35.03 -11.77
CA GLU A 551 -13.95 -36.00 -12.25
C GLU A 551 -13.75 -36.33 -13.74
N SER A 552 -13.47 -35.31 -14.57
CA SER A 552 -13.14 -35.50 -15.99
C SER A 552 -11.92 -36.41 -16.17
N PHE A 553 -10.85 -36.18 -15.39
CA PHE A 553 -9.65 -37.00 -15.43
C PHE A 553 -9.90 -38.44 -14.93
N VAL A 554 -10.53 -38.57 -13.76
CA VAL A 554 -10.82 -39.85 -13.11
C VAL A 554 -11.78 -40.70 -13.95
N SER A 555 -12.72 -40.08 -14.66
CA SER A 555 -13.66 -40.80 -15.54
C SER A 555 -12.98 -41.51 -16.72
N ARG A 556 -11.72 -41.17 -17.02
CA ARG A 556 -10.91 -41.83 -18.05
C ARG A 556 -10.07 -42.99 -17.49
N LEU A 557 -10.04 -43.17 -16.17
CA LEU A 557 -9.29 -44.25 -15.53
C LEU A 557 -10.16 -45.50 -15.39
N PRO A 558 -9.61 -46.71 -15.58
CA PRO A 558 -10.33 -47.97 -15.42
C PRO A 558 -10.50 -48.29 -13.92
N THR A 559 -11.37 -47.56 -13.23
CA THR A 559 -11.62 -47.75 -11.80
C THR A 559 -13.11 -47.71 -11.48
N ASP A 560 -13.58 -48.69 -10.70
CA ASP A 560 -14.97 -48.74 -10.24
C ASP A 560 -15.26 -47.74 -9.11
N SER A 561 -14.20 -47.16 -8.53
CA SER A 561 -14.27 -46.23 -7.40
C SER A 561 -14.15 -44.75 -7.80
N GLY A 562 -14.43 -44.39 -9.06
CA GLY A 562 -14.22 -43.04 -9.59
C GLY A 562 -14.86 -41.90 -8.79
N ARG A 563 -16.10 -42.09 -8.27
CA ARG A 563 -16.76 -41.08 -7.41
C ARG A 563 -16.07 -40.89 -6.07
N ARG A 564 -15.64 -42.00 -5.44
CA ARG A 564 -14.91 -41.97 -4.16
C ARG A 564 -13.55 -41.30 -4.35
N LEU A 565 -12.83 -41.65 -5.41
CA LEU A 565 -11.54 -41.06 -5.75
C LEU A 565 -11.64 -39.56 -6.01
N THR A 566 -12.63 -39.13 -6.79
CA THR A 566 -12.88 -37.70 -7.06
C THR A 566 -13.15 -36.92 -5.77
N SER A 567 -14.01 -37.48 -4.90
CA SER A 567 -14.35 -36.84 -3.63
C SER A 567 -13.15 -36.79 -2.69
N ALA A 568 -12.37 -37.87 -2.60
CA ALA A 568 -11.17 -37.94 -1.77
C ALA A 568 -10.11 -36.93 -2.24
N LEU A 569 -9.80 -36.87 -3.54
CA LEU A 569 -8.83 -35.92 -4.08
C LEU A 569 -9.25 -34.46 -3.85
N THR A 570 -10.52 -34.13 -4.14
CA THR A 570 -11.04 -32.77 -3.95
C THR A 570 -11.03 -32.37 -2.47
N ALA A 571 -11.41 -33.28 -1.57
CA ALA A 571 -11.38 -33.05 -0.13
C ALA A 571 -9.96 -32.88 0.39
N SER A 572 -9.01 -33.71 -0.04
CA SER A 572 -7.60 -33.60 0.34
C SER A 572 -7.01 -32.25 -0.06
N VAL A 573 -7.25 -31.80 -1.30
CA VAL A 573 -6.78 -30.46 -1.74
C VAL A 573 -7.44 -29.36 -0.90
N SER A 574 -8.74 -29.44 -0.64
CA SER A 574 -9.45 -28.45 0.19
C SER A 574 -8.88 -28.37 1.61
N VAL A 575 -8.57 -29.52 2.23
CA VAL A 575 -7.95 -29.58 3.57
C VAL A 575 -6.54 -29.00 3.55
N VAL A 576 -5.72 -29.33 2.54
CA VAL A 576 -4.36 -28.76 2.40
C VAL A 576 -4.42 -27.25 2.24
N MET A 577 -5.34 -26.74 1.41
CA MET A 577 -5.54 -25.30 1.25
C MET A 577 -6.00 -24.63 2.56
N LEU A 578 -6.89 -25.28 3.32
CA LEU A 578 -7.40 -24.75 4.60
C LEU A 578 -6.27 -24.65 5.62
N LEU A 579 -5.44 -25.70 5.72
CA LEU A 579 -4.26 -25.72 6.56
C LEU A 579 -3.23 -24.67 6.11
N GLY A 580 -3.03 -24.51 4.80
CA GLY A 580 -2.15 -23.48 4.24
C GLY A 580 -2.59 -22.06 4.62
N LEU A 581 -3.87 -21.75 4.45
CA LEU A 581 -4.43 -20.45 4.87
C LEU A 581 -4.33 -20.25 6.39
N ALA A 582 -4.60 -21.29 7.19
CA ALA A 582 -4.47 -21.21 8.64
C ALA A 582 -3.01 -20.95 9.07
N LEU A 583 -2.04 -21.64 8.45
CA LEU A 583 -0.62 -21.41 8.71
C LEU A 583 -0.20 -20.00 8.30
N MET A 584 -0.63 -19.52 7.14
CA MET A 584 -0.34 -18.16 6.69
C MET A 584 -0.77 -17.10 7.72
N VAL A 585 -1.91 -17.29 8.39
CA VAL A 585 -2.45 -16.33 9.37
C VAL A 585 -1.87 -16.51 10.77
N PHE A 586 -1.70 -17.75 11.24
CA PHE A 586 -1.39 -18.03 12.64
C PHE A 586 0.07 -18.43 12.89
N ALA A 587 0.81 -18.89 11.88
CA ALA A 587 2.21 -19.28 12.06
C ALA A 587 3.08 -18.14 12.63
N PRO A 588 2.97 -16.88 12.18
CA PRO A 588 3.79 -15.79 12.72
C PRO A 588 3.54 -15.43 14.19
N GLN A 589 2.46 -15.95 14.77
CA GLN A 589 2.15 -15.75 16.19
C GLN A 589 2.64 -16.91 17.07
N ILE A 590 2.86 -18.06 16.46
CA ILE A 590 3.17 -19.32 17.13
C ILE A 590 4.68 -19.60 17.08
N PHE A 591 5.29 -19.33 15.93
CA PHE A 591 6.72 -19.44 15.66
C PHE A 591 7.34 -18.05 15.66
#